data_AF-A0A925Q4I0-F1
#
_entry.id   AF-A0A925Q4I0-F1
#
_cell.length_a   1.000
_cell.length_b   1.000
_cell.length_c   1.000
_cell.angle_alpha   90.00
_cell.angle_beta   90.00
_cell.angle_gamma   90.00
#
_symmetry.space_group_name_H-M   'P 1'
#
loop_
_entity.id
_entity.type
_entity.pdbx_description
1 polymer ?
#
loop_
_entity_poly.entity_id
_entity_poly.type
_entity_poly.pdbx_seq_one_letter_code
_entity_poly.pdbx_strand_id
1 'polypeptide(L)'
;LMLLRGFPNRRAAAAELFTEGEFDDIVPLRNYGLRVAYRRSILRDWLVLETRASVTFPREFADQEREASLGIGIGLEMFFGTDDFLARPVTF
;
A
#
# COMPACT_ATOMS: atom_id res chain seq x y z
N LEU A 1 -7.87 8.79 -1.46
CA LEU A 1 -7.05 9.56 -2.45
C LEU A 1 -5.82 8.75 -2.79
N MET A 2 -5.47 8.67 -4.07
CA MET A 2 -4.38 7.84 -4.54
C MET A 2 -3.44 8.62 -5.48
N LEU A 3 -2.14 8.44 -5.29
CA LEU A 3 -1.08 9.01 -6.12
C LEU A 3 -0.15 7.91 -6.62
N LEU A 4 0.18 7.97 -7.92
CA LEU A 4 1.09 7.07 -8.59
C LEU A 4 2.16 7.86 -9.33
N ARG A 5 3.41 7.44 -9.22
CA ARG A 5 4.52 8.04 -9.95
C ARG A 5 5.49 6.99 -10.46
N GLY A 6 5.69 6.99 -11.77
CA GLY A 6 6.81 6.30 -12.42
C GLY A 6 8.07 7.16 -12.45
N PHE A 7 9.22 6.51 -12.37
CA PHE A 7 10.54 7.11 -12.49
C PHE A 7 11.38 6.33 -13.50
N PRO A 8 12.49 6.92 -14.02
CA PRO A 8 13.45 6.19 -14.84
C PRO A 8 14.00 4.94 -14.14
N ASN A 9 14.56 4.02 -14.93
CA ASN A 9 15.19 2.78 -14.46
C ASN A 9 14.24 1.84 -13.73
N ARG A 10 13.01 1.67 -14.24
CA ARG A 10 11.99 0.72 -13.74
C ARG A 10 11.77 0.87 -12.24
N ARG A 11 11.42 2.09 -11.83
CA ARG A 11 11.10 2.45 -10.45
C ARG A 11 9.73 3.11 -10.42
N ALA A 12 8.94 2.81 -9.40
CA ALA A 12 7.66 3.45 -9.18
C ALA A 12 7.37 3.61 -7.70
N ALA A 13 6.64 4.66 -7.36
CA ALA A 13 6.10 4.87 -6.03
C ALA A 13 4.59 5.06 -6.10
N ALA A 14 3.92 4.63 -5.04
CA ALA A 14 2.50 4.80 -4.82
C ALA A 14 2.27 5.32 -3.40
N ALA A 15 1.30 6.21 -3.24
CA ALA A 15 0.82 6.68 -1.95
C ALA A 15 -0.71 6.72 -1.96
N GLU A 16 -1.32 6.24 -0.89
CA GLU A 16 -2.76 6.15 -0.74
C GLU A 16 -3.19 6.63 0.65
N LEU A 17 -4.07 7.63 0.67
CA LEU A 17 -4.88 7.96 1.84
C LEU A 17 -6.21 7.23 1.71
N PHE A 18 -6.55 6.41 2.70
CA PHE A 18 -7.76 5.60 2.69
C PHE A 18 -8.60 5.83 3.95
N THR A 19 -9.88 5.56 3.82
CA THR A 19 -10.86 5.50 4.91
C THR A 19 -11.73 4.27 4.66
N GLU A 20 -11.99 3.50 5.70
CA GLU A 20 -12.78 2.28 5.67
C GLU A 20 -13.84 2.37 6.78
N GLY A 21 -15.10 2.12 6.44
CA GLY A 21 -16.21 2.30 7.36
C GLY A 21 -17.53 1.84 6.76
N GLU A 22 -18.53 1.65 7.62
CA GLU A 22 -19.86 1.16 7.28
C GLU A 22 -20.91 1.93 8.09
N PHE A 23 -21.98 2.40 7.45
CA PHE A 23 -22.91 3.37 8.04
C PHE A 23 -23.81 2.82 9.16
N ASP A 24 -23.86 1.49 9.37
CA ASP A 24 -24.68 0.83 10.39
C ASP A 24 -23.85 -0.05 11.36
N ASP A 25 -22.54 0.20 11.41
CA ASP A 25 -21.64 -0.47 12.35
C ASP A 25 -21.50 0.34 13.65
N ILE A 26 -21.18 -0.34 14.76
CA ILE A 26 -20.90 0.26 16.07
C ILE A 26 -19.82 1.34 15.96
N VAL A 27 -18.89 1.17 15.01
CA VAL A 27 -17.86 2.15 14.66
C VAL A 27 -17.96 2.50 13.17
N PRO A 28 -18.69 3.57 12.81
CA PRO A 28 -18.95 3.88 11.39
C PRO A 28 -17.71 4.18 10.54
N LEU A 29 -16.62 4.64 11.18
CA LEU A 29 -15.31 4.78 10.56
C LEU A 29 -14.39 3.74 11.19
N ARG A 30 -14.27 2.54 10.64
CA ARG A 30 -13.48 1.47 11.26
C ARG A 30 -11.98 1.74 11.19
N ASN A 31 -11.49 2.19 10.04
CA ASN A 31 -10.06 2.43 9.84
C ASN A 31 -9.81 3.61 8.91
N TYR A 32 -8.66 4.26 9.10
CA TYR A 32 -8.13 5.21 8.13
C TYR A 32 -6.61 5.23 8.24
N GLY A 33 -5.95 5.73 7.20
CA GLY A 33 -4.51 5.83 7.25
C GLY A 33 -3.86 6.20 5.94
N LEU A 34 -2.54 6.03 5.96
CA LEU A 34 -1.66 6.23 4.83
C LEU A 34 -0.94 4.92 4.52
N ARG A 35 -0.92 4.58 3.24
CA ARG A 35 -0.19 3.44 2.68
C ARG A 35 0.77 3.96 1.63
N VAL A 36 2.01 3.50 1.66
CA VAL A 36 3.01 3.82 0.64
C VAL A 36 3.65 2.54 0.12
N ALA A 37 3.94 2.49 -1.16
CA ALA A 37 4.72 1.44 -1.78
C ALA A 37 5.79 2.03 -2.67
N TYR A 38 6.94 1.39 -2.67
CA TYR A 38 8.02 1.65 -3.61
C TYR A 38 8.41 0.33 -4.26
N ARG A 39 8.46 0.32 -5.59
CA ARG A 39 8.84 -0.86 -6.34
C ARG A 39 9.93 -0.54 -7.35
N ARG A 40 10.83 -1.50 -7.54
CA ARG A 40 11.93 -1.41 -8.50
C ARG A 40 12.29 -2.77 -9.09
N SER A 41 12.69 -2.80 -10.34
CA SER A 41 13.43 -3.96 -10.87
C SER A 41 14.77 -4.09 -10.14
N ILE A 42 15.19 -5.34 -9.89
CA ILE A 42 16.44 -5.64 -9.17
C ILE A 42 17.46 -6.32 -10.09
N LEU A 43 17.78 -7.60 -9.86
CA LEU A 43 18.80 -8.34 -10.60
C LEU A 43 18.48 -8.50 -12.10
N ARG A 44 17.19 -8.52 -12.44
CA ARG A 44 16.67 -8.67 -13.79
C ARG A 44 15.46 -7.78 -13.96
N ASP A 45 15.22 -7.35 -15.19
CA ASP A 45 14.11 -6.47 -15.54
C ASP A 45 12.74 -7.09 -15.20
N TRP A 46 12.61 -8.40 -15.38
CA TRP A 46 11.44 -9.21 -15.04
C TRP A 46 11.28 -9.51 -13.54
N LEU A 47 12.27 -9.16 -12.70
CA LEU A 47 12.25 -9.41 -11.26
C LEU A 47 12.12 -8.10 -10.49
N VAL A 48 10.96 -7.88 -9.89
CA VAL A 48 10.60 -6.65 -9.19
C VAL A 48 10.53 -6.87 -7.69
N LEU A 49 11.23 -6.02 -6.95
CA LEU A 49 11.11 -5.92 -5.50
C LEU A 49 10.16 -4.77 -5.17
N GLU A 50 9.23 -5.03 -4.27
CA GLU A 50 8.34 -4.05 -3.68
C GLU A 50 8.55 -3.95 -2.18
N THR A 51 8.66 -2.74 -1.67
CA THR A 51 8.64 -2.42 -0.25
C THR A 51 7.43 -1.56 0.06
N ARG A 52 6.70 -1.91 1.12
CA ARG A 52 5.47 -1.28 1.56
C ARG A 52 5.61 -0.81 3.00
N ALA A 53 5.02 0.33 3.29
CA ALA A 53 4.88 0.82 4.65
C ALA A 53 3.49 1.46 4.84
N SER A 54 2.94 1.34 6.04
CA SER A 54 1.64 1.93 6.36
C SER A 54 1.61 2.43 7.80
N VAL A 55 0.82 3.47 8.00
CA VAL A 55 0.34 3.89 9.31
C VAL A 55 -1.18 3.90 9.25
N THR A 56 -1.80 3.17 10.17
CA THR A 56 -3.25 2.99 10.21
C THR A 56 -3.76 3.23 11.63
N PHE A 57 -5.03 3.61 11.74
CA PHE A 57 -5.65 3.89 13.03
C PHE A 57 -6.93 3.06 13.11
N PRO A 58 -6.84 1.75 13.36
CA PRO A 58 -8.01 0.88 13.46
C PRO A 58 -8.79 1.16 14.75
N ARG A 59 -10.10 0.91 14.72
CA ARG A 59 -10.99 0.92 15.87
C ARG A 59 -12.11 -0.07 15.64
N GLU A 60 -12.23 -1.07 16.51
CA GLU A 60 -13.23 -2.12 16.43
C GLU A 60 -14.41 -1.87 17.37
N PHE A 61 -14.18 -1.19 18.52
CA PHE A 61 -15.22 -0.91 19.51
C PHE A 61 -15.44 0.60 19.73
N ALA A 62 -16.66 0.97 20.11
CA ALA A 62 -17.05 2.38 20.30
C ALA A 62 -16.38 3.08 21.49
N ASP A 63 -15.83 2.33 22.43
CA ASP A 63 -15.09 2.80 23.60
C ASP A 63 -13.57 2.66 23.46
N GLN A 64 -13.09 1.96 22.43
CA GLN A 64 -11.66 1.81 22.15
C GLN A 64 -11.04 3.15 21.71
N GLU A 65 -9.87 3.48 22.26
CA GLU A 65 -9.05 4.59 21.78
C GLU A 65 -8.29 4.19 20.50
N ARG A 66 -8.15 5.10 19.53
CA ARG A 66 -7.39 4.80 18.31
C ARG A 66 -5.91 4.82 18.59
N GLU A 67 -5.26 3.69 18.39
CA GLU A 67 -3.81 3.58 18.44
C GLU A 67 -3.23 3.46 17.04
N ALA A 68 -2.06 4.09 16.85
CA ALA A 68 -1.35 4.00 15.58
C ALA A 68 -0.76 2.60 15.40
N SER A 69 -1.19 1.91 14.35
CA SER A 69 -0.63 0.63 13.92
C SER A 69 0.27 0.82 12.71
N LEU A 70 1.55 0.47 12.87
CA LEU A 70 2.57 0.51 11.82
C LEU A 70 2.64 -0.82 11.08
N GLY A 71 2.63 -0.77 9.76
CA GLY A 71 2.80 -1.93 8.89
C GLY A 71 4.03 -1.78 8.02
N ILE A 72 4.77 -2.87 7.84
CA ILE A 72 5.85 -2.98 6.86
C ILE A 72 5.66 -4.26 6.06
N GLY A 73 5.96 -4.20 4.77
CA GLY A 73 5.80 -5.35 3.88
C GLY A 73 6.86 -5.37 2.80
N ILE A 74 7.24 -6.57 2.38
CA ILE A 74 8.12 -6.79 1.24
C ILE A 74 7.39 -7.73 0.28
N GLY A 75 7.49 -7.49 -1.02
CA GLY A 75 6.95 -8.33 -2.08
C GLY A 75 7.99 -8.56 -3.15
N LEU A 76 7.98 -9.75 -3.74
CA LEU A 76 8.81 -10.10 -4.88
C LEU A 76 7.91 -10.58 -6.01
N GLU A 77 7.96 -9.89 -7.16
CA GLU A 77 7.19 -10.24 -8.35
C GLU A 77 8.13 -10.69 -9.47
N MET A 78 7.70 -11.74 -10.19
CA MET A 78 8.38 -12.27 -11.37
C MET A 78 7.43 -12.21 -12.56
N PHE A 79 7.84 -11.53 -13.62
CA PHE A 79 7.11 -11.50 -14.88
C PHE A 79 7.60 -12.60 -15.81
N PHE A 80 6.65 -13.32 -16.42
CA PHE A 80 6.93 -14.36 -17.42
C PHE A 80 6.40 -13.89 -18.78
N GLY A 81 7.25 -13.88 -19.81
CA GLY A 81 6.85 -13.51 -21.17
C GLY A 81 6.60 -12.02 -21.41
N THR A 82 6.76 -11.18 -20.39
CA THR A 82 6.76 -9.71 -20.49
C THR A 82 7.74 -9.15 -19.45
N ASP A 83 8.15 -7.91 -19.65
CA ASP A 83 8.90 -7.11 -18.69
C ASP A 83 8.19 -5.77 -18.42
N ASP A 84 6.88 -5.69 -18.66
CA ASP A 84 6.10 -4.47 -18.45
C ASP A 84 6.12 -4.02 -16.98
N PHE A 85 6.90 -2.97 -16.72
CA PHE A 85 7.02 -2.35 -15.41
C PHE A 85 6.04 -1.17 -15.29
N LEU A 86 5.06 -1.29 -14.39
CA LEU A 86 4.03 -0.27 -14.18
C LEU A 86 3.99 0.21 -12.73
N ALA A 87 3.66 1.50 -12.56
CA ALA A 87 3.15 1.99 -11.29
C ALA A 87 1.77 1.36 -11.03
N ARG A 88 1.49 0.96 -9.80
CA ARG A 88 0.24 0.27 -9.41
C ARG A 88 -0.13 0.61 -7.97
N PRO A 89 -1.38 0.37 -7.57
CA PRO A 89 -1.81 0.59 -6.20
C PRO A 89 -1.02 -0.14 -5.13
N VAL A 90 -1.10 0.42 -3.93
CA VAL A 90 -0.55 -0.19 -2.73
C VAL A 90 -1.52 -1.29 -2.30
N THR A 91 -1.09 -2.54 -2.37
CA THR A 91 -1.83 -3.71 -1.88
C THR A 91 -1.19 -4.19 -0.58
N PHE A 92 -1.96 -4.32 0.50
CA PHE A 92 -1.53 -4.93 1.78
C PHE A 92 -2.22 -6.26 1.97
#